data_AF-A0A7H1C324-F1
#
_entry.id   AF-A0A7H1C324-F1
#
_cell.length_a   1.000
_cell.length_b   1.000
_cell.length_c   1.000
_cell.angle_alpha   90.00
_cell.angle_beta   90.00
_cell.angle_gamma   90.00
#
_symmetry.space_group_name_H-M   'P 1'
#
loop_
_entity.id
_entity.type
_entity.pdbx_description
1 polymer ?
#
loop_
_entity_poly.entity_id
_entity_poly.type
_entity_poly.pdbx_seq_one_letter_code
_entity_poly.pdbx_strand_id
1 'polypeptide(L)'
;MKITKDLVPSIAYQVRTQEGVLVDEAPVNQPLEYLHGHNNLVEGLEKALEGKVVGDVFEVRVKPEEGYGEYNDNMVQRVPKDVFMGVDELEVGMRFIADTDLGPLPVVITEVDGDEVVVDGNHMLAGQELLFSVEVVGVREATAEEIAHGHVHGGHEHGCGCGGHDHHDHEGCCGGHEHDHHHHHGHGGCGCGGHH
;
A
#
# COMPACT_ATOMS: atom_id res chain seq x y z
N MET A 1 -4.73 29.68 2.65
CA MET A 1 -5.16 28.67 3.63
C MET A 1 -3.92 27.94 4.10
N LYS A 2 -3.78 27.67 5.41
CA LYS A 2 -2.65 26.88 5.93
C LYS A 2 -3.09 25.42 6.04
N ILE A 3 -2.18 24.49 5.78
CA ILE A 3 -2.42 23.07 6.01
C ILE A 3 -2.57 22.84 7.52
N THR A 4 -3.68 22.24 7.92
CA THR A 4 -4.04 21.86 9.30
C THR A 4 -4.79 20.54 9.25
N LYS A 5 -5.01 19.92 10.41
CA LYS A 5 -5.83 18.70 10.54
C LYS A 5 -7.20 18.83 9.85
N ASP A 6 -7.65 17.72 9.25
CA ASP A 6 -8.92 17.56 8.52
C ASP A 6 -9.03 18.37 7.21
N LEU A 7 -7.90 18.82 6.67
CA LEU A 7 -7.81 19.41 5.33
C LEU A 7 -7.25 18.41 4.33
N VAL A 8 -7.59 18.63 3.07
CA VAL A 8 -7.06 17.88 1.93
C VAL A 8 -6.12 18.78 1.11
N PRO A 9 -4.82 18.78 1.42
CA PRO A 9 -3.81 19.36 0.55
C PRO A 9 -3.56 18.49 -0.68
N SER A 10 -3.42 19.14 -1.83
CA SER A 10 -2.93 18.56 -3.08
C SER A 10 -1.44 18.93 -3.20
N ILE A 11 -0.55 17.95 -3.13
CA ILE A 11 0.90 18.15 -3.15
C ILE A 11 1.54 17.48 -4.37
N ALA A 12 2.48 18.16 -4.99
CA ALA A 12 3.45 17.53 -5.88
C ALA A 12 4.68 17.21 -5.04
N TYR A 13 5.24 16.02 -5.19
CA TYR A 13 6.44 15.64 -4.44
C TYR A 13 7.39 14.82 -5.29
N GLN A 14 8.66 14.84 -4.91
CA GLN A 14 9.67 13.95 -5.43
C GLN A 14 10.45 13.37 -4.27
N VAL A 15 10.53 12.04 -4.18
CA VAL A 15 11.29 11.37 -3.13
C VAL A 15 12.51 10.69 -3.71
N ARG A 16 13.67 11.03 -3.14
CA ARG A 16 14.97 10.49 -3.52
C ARG A 16 15.65 9.84 -2.33
N THR A 17 16.42 8.78 -2.58
CA THR A 17 17.31 8.21 -1.56
C THR A 17 18.51 9.13 -1.31
N GLN A 18 19.26 8.88 -0.23
CA GLN A 18 20.52 9.56 0.04
C GLN A 18 21.55 9.42 -1.11
N GLU A 19 21.47 8.33 -1.88
CA GLU A 19 22.31 8.09 -3.06
C GLU A 19 21.84 8.86 -4.31
N GLY A 20 20.76 9.64 -4.20
CA GLY A 20 20.18 10.42 -5.29
C GLY A 20 19.31 9.61 -6.25
N VAL A 21 18.97 8.36 -5.91
CA VAL A 21 18.07 7.51 -6.70
C VAL A 21 16.65 8.00 -6.50
N LEU A 22 15.94 8.26 -7.59
CA LEU A 22 14.52 8.60 -7.54
C LEU A 22 13.72 7.35 -7.16
N VAL A 23 12.97 7.44 -6.06
CA VAL A 23 12.14 6.35 -5.56
C VAL A 23 10.73 6.47 -6.09
N ASP A 24 10.15 7.68 -6.00
CA ASP A 24 8.79 7.98 -6.42
C ASP A 24 8.64 9.48 -6.70
N GLU A 25 7.69 9.85 -7.56
CA GLU A 25 7.39 11.23 -7.89
C GLU A 25 5.91 11.43 -8.24
N ALA A 26 5.33 12.50 -7.69
CA ALA A 26 4.02 13.03 -8.05
C ALA A 26 4.22 14.42 -8.68
N PRO A 27 4.10 14.56 -10.01
CA PRO A 27 4.25 15.84 -10.69
C PRO A 27 3.05 16.79 -10.42
N VAL A 28 3.25 18.09 -10.63
CA VAL A 28 2.22 19.14 -10.40
C VAL A 28 0.95 18.95 -11.24
N ASN A 29 1.04 18.26 -12.39
CA ASN A 29 -0.12 17.94 -13.21
C ASN A 29 -0.96 16.77 -12.66
N GLN A 30 -0.39 15.95 -11.78
CA GLN A 30 -1.09 14.88 -11.06
C GLN A 30 -0.67 14.95 -9.58
N PRO A 31 -1.12 15.98 -8.85
CA PRO A 31 -0.76 16.13 -7.44
C PRO A 31 -1.39 15.01 -6.62
N LEU A 32 -0.66 14.52 -5.63
CA LEU A 32 -1.18 13.59 -4.64
C LEU A 32 -2.08 14.38 -3.67
N GLU A 33 -3.34 13.99 -3.59
CA GLU A 33 -4.28 14.50 -2.60
C GLU A 33 -4.34 13.52 -1.43
N TYR A 34 -4.14 14.02 -0.21
CA TYR A 34 -4.22 13.20 1.00
C TYR A 34 -4.95 13.96 2.10
N LEU A 35 -5.46 13.23 3.09
CA LEU A 35 -6.13 13.81 4.25
C LEU A 35 -5.12 14.03 5.37
N HIS A 36 -4.91 15.29 5.74
CA HIS A 36 -3.94 15.72 6.74
C HIS A 36 -4.43 15.46 8.16
N GLY A 37 -3.59 14.90 9.02
CA GLY A 37 -3.88 14.54 10.41
C GLY A 37 -4.42 13.12 10.61
N HIS A 38 -4.29 12.25 9.60
CA HIS A 38 -4.85 10.89 9.57
C HIS A 38 -3.80 9.80 9.26
N ASN A 39 -2.49 10.11 9.37
CA ASN A 39 -1.38 9.18 9.08
C ASN A 39 -1.44 8.56 7.67
N ASN A 40 -1.94 9.33 6.69
CA ASN A 40 -1.91 8.92 5.28
C ASN A 40 -0.51 9.04 4.67
N LEU A 41 0.34 9.87 5.26
CA LEU A 41 1.74 10.06 4.89
C LEU A 41 2.65 9.72 6.07
N VAL A 42 3.94 9.61 5.76
CA VAL A 42 4.97 9.43 6.78
C VAL A 42 5.00 10.63 7.73
N GLU A 43 5.17 10.38 9.02
CA GLU A 43 5.08 11.41 10.06
C GLU A 43 6.00 12.61 9.79
N GLY A 44 7.22 12.36 9.32
CA GLY A 44 8.21 13.41 9.05
C GLY A 44 7.76 14.36 7.92
N LEU A 45 7.07 13.82 6.92
CA LEU A 45 6.52 14.60 5.81
C LEU A 45 5.28 15.38 6.24
N GLU A 46 4.37 14.73 6.98
CA GLU A 46 3.15 15.35 7.50
C GLU A 46 3.48 16.52 8.44
N LYS A 47 4.42 16.34 9.37
CA LYS A 47 4.91 17.42 10.27
C LYS A 47 5.50 18.60 9.49
N ALA A 48 6.20 18.34 8.38
CA ALA A 48 6.81 19.39 7.57
C ALA A 48 5.79 20.17 6.72
N LEU A 49 4.67 19.52 6.38
CA LEU A 49 3.55 20.13 5.66
C LEU A 49 2.64 20.95 6.57
N GLU A 50 2.58 20.65 7.87
CA GLU A 50 1.81 21.43 8.85
C GLU A 50 2.14 22.93 8.77
N GLY A 51 1.11 23.77 8.58
CA GLY A 51 1.24 25.22 8.56
C GLY A 51 1.75 25.82 7.24
N LYS A 52 2.09 25.00 6.23
CA LYS A 52 2.45 25.46 4.88
C LYS A 52 1.26 26.01 4.12
N VAL A 53 1.51 26.82 3.10
CA VAL A 53 0.48 27.42 2.25
C VAL A 53 0.62 26.98 0.79
N VAL A 54 -0.45 27.13 0.03
CA VAL A 54 -0.45 26.88 -1.42
C VAL A 54 0.62 27.73 -2.11
N GLY A 55 1.43 27.09 -2.95
CA GLY A 55 2.58 27.67 -3.66
C GLY A 55 3.90 27.54 -2.91
N ASP A 56 3.92 27.02 -1.68
CA ASP A 56 5.16 26.75 -0.96
C ASP A 56 5.89 25.56 -1.58
N VAL A 57 7.16 25.77 -1.92
CA VAL A 57 8.09 24.73 -2.36
C VAL A 57 9.19 24.60 -1.32
N PHE A 58 9.41 23.40 -0.80
CA PHE A 58 10.44 23.15 0.19
C PHE A 58 10.96 21.71 0.11
N GLU A 59 12.12 21.50 0.71
CA GLU A 59 12.71 20.18 0.83
C GLU A 59 12.75 19.76 2.29
N VAL A 60 12.40 18.51 2.56
CA VAL A 60 12.45 17.90 3.88
C VAL A 60 13.22 16.59 3.82
N ARG A 61 14.12 16.40 4.78
CA ARG A 61 14.80 15.13 5.00
C ARG A 61 14.04 14.35 6.05
N VAL A 62 13.49 13.21 5.64
CA VAL A 62 12.76 12.32 6.53
C VAL A 62 13.70 11.19 6.90
N LYS A 63 14.00 11.09 8.20
CA LYS A 63 14.78 9.98 8.75
C LYS A 63 13.97 8.68 8.67
N PRO A 64 14.64 7.52 8.66
CA PRO A 64 13.95 6.23 8.67
C PRO A 64 12.88 6.11 9.76
N GLU A 65 13.21 6.54 10.98
CA GLU A 65 12.32 6.56 12.16
C GLU A 65 11.00 7.32 11.94
N GLU A 66 11.02 8.39 11.13
CA GLU A 66 9.84 9.24 10.84
C GLU A 66 9.26 8.97 9.45
N GLY A 67 9.81 7.96 8.75
CA GLY A 67 9.55 7.60 7.36
C GLY A 67 8.85 6.25 7.27
N TYR A 68 9.57 5.30 6.66
CA TYR A 68 9.13 3.92 6.48
C TYR A 68 9.57 2.99 7.62
N GLY A 69 10.06 3.56 8.72
CA GLY A 69 10.60 2.83 9.86
C GLY A 69 12.10 2.58 9.74
N GLU A 70 12.71 2.25 10.88
CA GLU A 70 14.07 1.72 10.90
C GLU A 70 14.11 0.31 10.34
N TYR A 71 15.25 -0.03 9.75
CA TYR A 71 15.52 -1.42 9.39
C TYR A 71 15.56 -2.26 10.66
N ASN A 72 14.65 -3.21 10.79
CA ASN A 72 14.57 -4.05 11.96
C ASN A 72 15.17 -5.42 11.64
N ASP A 73 16.35 -5.70 12.22
CA ASP A 73 17.00 -7.01 12.11
C ASP A 73 16.12 -8.15 12.63
N ASN A 74 15.16 -7.88 13.53
CA ASN A 74 14.22 -8.92 14.02
C ASN A 74 13.16 -9.30 12.98
N MET A 75 12.95 -8.47 11.96
CA MET A 75 12.09 -8.79 10.81
C MET A 75 12.86 -9.61 9.75
N VAL A 76 14.18 -9.78 9.94
CA VAL A 76 15.00 -10.68 9.16
C VAL A 76 14.99 -12.04 9.87
N GLN A 77 14.40 -13.03 9.23
CA GLN A 77 14.25 -14.36 9.81
C GLN A 77 14.96 -15.41 8.98
N ARG A 78 15.62 -16.34 9.66
CA ARG A 78 16.14 -17.57 9.06
C ARG A 78 15.06 -18.62 9.14
N VAL A 79 14.60 -19.06 7.97
CA VAL A 79 13.60 -20.11 7.85
C VAL A 79 14.20 -21.29 7.08
N PRO A 80 13.89 -22.54 7.48
CA PRO A 80 14.36 -23.70 6.75
C PRO A 80 13.70 -23.73 5.37
N LYS A 81 14.47 -24.17 4.36
CA LYS A 81 14.01 -24.27 2.97
C LYS A 81 12.75 -25.14 2.82
N ASP A 82 12.57 -26.11 3.72
CA ASP A 82 11.39 -26.98 3.81
C ASP A 82 10.07 -26.23 3.99
N VAL A 83 10.08 -24.97 4.45
CA VAL A 83 8.84 -24.18 4.55
C VAL A 83 8.34 -23.79 3.15
N PHE A 84 9.24 -23.65 2.17
CA PHE A 84 8.92 -23.29 0.79
C PHE A 84 8.65 -24.53 -0.08
N MET A 85 7.86 -25.48 0.45
CA MET A 85 7.42 -26.67 -0.29
C MET A 85 6.69 -26.27 -1.58
N GLY A 86 7.19 -26.72 -2.73
CA GLY A 86 6.58 -26.47 -4.04
C GLY A 86 7.26 -25.39 -4.88
N VAL A 87 8.37 -24.81 -4.39
CA VAL A 87 9.24 -23.93 -5.19
C VAL A 87 10.52 -24.71 -5.53
N ASP A 88 10.71 -25.00 -6.82
CA ASP A 88 11.85 -25.79 -7.29
C ASP A 88 13.21 -25.09 -7.07
N GLU A 89 13.25 -23.76 -7.18
CA GLU A 89 14.46 -22.96 -7.06
C GLU A 89 14.19 -21.68 -6.26
N LEU A 90 14.87 -21.54 -5.12
CA LEU A 90 14.82 -20.32 -4.31
C LEU A 90 15.97 -19.42 -4.72
N GLU A 91 15.63 -18.23 -5.21
CA GLU A 91 16.59 -17.22 -5.63
C GLU A 91 16.53 -16.00 -4.71
N VAL A 92 17.68 -15.37 -4.52
CA VAL A 92 17.78 -14.08 -3.83
C VAL A 92 16.99 -13.03 -4.63
N GLY A 93 16.15 -12.28 -3.92
CA GLY A 93 15.24 -11.29 -4.49
C GLY A 93 13.81 -11.79 -4.73
N MET A 94 13.55 -13.09 -4.60
CA MET A 94 12.19 -13.62 -4.68
C MET A 94 11.33 -13.11 -3.52
N ARG A 95 10.06 -12.82 -3.80
CA ARG A 95 9.09 -12.32 -2.82
C ARG A 95 8.08 -13.41 -2.46
N PHE A 96 7.82 -13.58 -1.19
CA PHE A 96 6.87 -14.54 -0.64
C PHE A 96 5.95 -13.86 0.37
N ILE A 97 4.79 -14.44 0.61
CA ILE A 97 3.96 -14.07 1.75
C ILE A 97 4.27 -15.09 2.84
N ALA A 98 4.94 -14.65 3.90
CA ALA A 98 5.17 -15.47 5.08
C ALA A 98 4.02 -15.28 6.06
N ASP A 99 3.42 -16.38 6.52
CA ASP A 99 2.49 -16.34 7.64
C ASP A 99 3.29 -16.18 8.94
N THR A 100 3.23 -14.98 9.51
CA THR A 100 3.87 -14.65 10.79
C THR A 100 2.81 -14.54 11.90
N ASP A 101 3.24 -14.47 13.17
CA ASP A 101 2.33 -14.22 14.30
C ASP A 101 1.56 -12.89 14.19
N LEU A 102 2.06 -11.96 13.38
CA LEU A 102 1.45 -10.67 13.07
C LEU A 102 0.51 -10.72 11.84
N GLY A 103 0.39 -11.89 11.20
CA GLY A 103 -0.38 -12.12 9.99
C GLY A 103 0.49 -12.37 8.75
N PRO A 104 -0.14 -12.50 7.57
CA PRO A 104 0.55 -12.67 6.30
C PRO A 104 1.37 -11.42 5.98
N LEU A 105 2.70 -11.56 5.99
CA LEU A 105 3.64 -10.48 5.74
C LEU A 105 4.40 -10.76 4.43
N PRO A 106 4.47 -9.81 3.48
CA PRO A 106 5.36 -9.94 2.35
C PRO A 106 6.82 -9.88 2.80
N VAL A 107 7.58 -10.91 2.45
CA VAL A 107 9.02 -11.03 2.73
C VAL A 107 9.80 -11.25 1.44
N VAL A 108 11.07 -10.84 1.44
CA VAL A 108 12.00 -11.00 0.31
C VAL A 108 13.17 -11.87 0.73
N ILE A 109 13.58 -12.82 -0.10
CA ILE A 109 14.79 -13.62 0.16
C ILE A 109 16.02 -12.73 -0.04
N THR A 110 16.83 -12.57 0.99
CA THR A 110 18.10 -11.81 0.91
C THR A 110 19.31 -12.72 0.78
N GLU A 111 19.22 -13.95 1.28
CA GLU A 111 20.31 -14.92 1.24
C GLU A 111 19.75 -16.35 1.23
N VAL A 112 20.41 -17.24 0.49
CA VAL A 112 20.10 -18.68 0.45
C VAL A 112 21.38 -19.43 0.79
N ASP A 113 21.38 -20.13 1.92
CA ASP A 113 22.56 -20.73 2.52
C ASP A 113 22.31 -22.23 2.75
N GLY A 114 22.44 -23.01 1.68
CA GLY A 114 22.19 -24.45 1.69
C GLY A 114 20.74 -24.79 2.04
N ASP A 115 20.52 -25.25 3.27
CA ASP A 115 19.23 -25.68 3.81
C ASP A 115 18.47 -24.56 4.54
N GLU A 116 19.10 -23.40 4.78
CA GLU A 116 18.48 -22.24 5.41
C GLU A 116 18.34 -21.07 4.42
N VAL A 117 17.26 -20.31 4.58
CA VAL A 117 16.94 -19.15 3.74
C VAL A 117 16.71 -17.96 4.65
N VAL A 118 17.38 -16.85 4.36
CA VAL A 118 17.17 -15.59 5.06
C VAL A 118 16.09 -14.81 4.31
N VAL A 119 14.99 -14.55 5.00
CA VAL A 119 13.90 -13.69 4.51
C VAL A 119 13.88 -12.39 5.27
N ASP A 120 13.59 -11.31 4.56
CA ASP A 120 13.50 -9.96 5.07
C ASP A 120 12.08 -9.43 4.86
N GLY A 121 11.37 -9.18 5.96
CA GLY A 121 10.03 -8.60 5.97
C GLY A 121 10.00 -7.07 6.08
N ASN A 122 11.16 -6.41 6.06
CA ASN A 122 11.22 -4.95 6.11
C ASN A 122 10.69 -4.34 4.80
N HIS A 123 10.13 -3.13 4.91
CA HIS A 123 9.82 -2.34 3.73
C HIS A 123 11.11 -2.04 2.94
N MET A 124 11.06 -2.02 1.59
CA MET A 124 12.26 -1.79 0.76
C MET A 124 12.98 -0.46 1.07
N LEU A 125 12.26 0.49 1.66
CA LEU A 125 12.74 1.83 2.03
C LEU A 125 13.02 1.97 3.54
N ALA A 126 12.81 0.91 4.33
CA ALA A 126 13.10 0.92 5.76
C ALA A 126 14.61 1.09 5.99
N GLY A 127 14.98 1.90 6.98
CA GLY A 127 16.38 2.21 7.29
C GLY A 127 17.05 3.23 6.35
N GLN A 128 16.38 3.71 5.30
CA GLN A 128 16.94 4.70 4.38
C GLN A 128 16.46 6.13 4.71
N GLU A 129 17.39 7.09 4.73
CA GLU A 129 17.04 8.51 4.77
C GLU A 129 16.51 8.94 3.39
N LEU A 130 15.33 9.55 3.38
CA LEU A 130 14.65 9.98 2.16
C LEU A 130 14.59 11.51 2.10
N LEU A 131 14.94 12.05 0.95
CA LEU A 131 14.83 13.46 0.63
C LEU A 131 13.54 13.69 -0.15
N PHE A 132 12.61 14.42 0.45
CA PHE A 132 11.35 14.81 -0.19
C PHE A 132 11.43 16.27 -0.62
N SER A 133 11.31 16.52 -1.92
CA SER A 133 11.09 17.86 -2.48
C SER A 133 9.60 18.01 -2.72
N VAL A 134 8.93 18.92 -2.03
CA VAL A 134 7.47 19.02 -1.99
C VAL A 134 7.02 20.42 -2.41
N GLU A 135 5.94 20.47 -3.19
CA GLU A 135 5.26 21.67 -3.64
C GLU A 135 3.76 21.55 -3.32
N VAL A 136 3.22 22.54 -2.60
CA VAL A 136 1.79 22.58 -2.27
C VAL A 136 1.03 23.21 -3.43
N VAL A 137 0.28 22.41 -4.18
CA VAL A 137 -0.47 22.84 -5.38
C VAL A 137 -1.84 23.42 -4.99
N GLY A 138 -2.47 22.83 -3.99
CA GLY A 138 -3.81 23.21 -3.55
C GLY A 138 -4.09 22.79 -2.12
N VAL A 139 -5.07 23.43 -1.49
CA VAL A 139 -5.62 23.00 -0.20
C VAL A 139 -7.13 23.23 -0.24
N ARG A 140 -7.89 22.19 0.11
CA ARG A 140 -9.34 22.26 0.28
C ARG A 140 -9.76 21.65 1.62
N GLU A 141 -11.00 21.92 2.01
CA GLU A 141 -11.61 21.26 3.17
C GLU A 141 -12.02 19.82 2.80
N ALA A 142 -11.82 18.89 3.72
CA ALA A 142 -12.30 17.52 3.57
C ALA A 142 -13.82 17.48 3.70
N THR A 143 -14.48 16.60 2.95
CA THR A 143 -15.90 16.33 3.19
C THR A 143 -16.09 15.49 4.45
N ALA A 144 -17.29 15.52 5.05
CA ALA A 144 -17.58 14.70 6.22
C ALA A 144 -17.41 13.18 5.94
N GLU A 145 -17.63 12.76 4.70
CA GLU A 145 -17.42 11.37 4.26
C GLU A 145 -15.91 11.02 4.22
N GLU A 146 -15.07 11.90 3.67
CA GLU A 146 -13.61 11.71 3.63
C GLU A 146 -13.00 11.62 5.04
N ILE A 147 -13.49 12.44 5.98
CA ILE A 147 -13.06 12.40 7.39
C ILE A 147 -13.51 11.09 8.05
N ALA A 148 -14.74 10.64 7.77
CA ALA A 148 -15.26 9.39 8.32
C ALA A 148 -14.52 8.16 7.75
N HIS A 149 -14.08 8.23 6.49
CA HIS A 149 -13.37 7.15 5.80
C HIS A 149 -11.84 7.23 5.97
N GLY A 150 -11.30 8.36 6.43
CA GLY A 150 -9.86 8.57 6.66
C GLY A 150 -9.03 8.79 5.40
N HIS A 151 -9.63 8.84 4.21
CA HIS A 151 -8.94 9.03 2.94
C HIS A 151 -9.72 9.95 1.99
N VAL A 152 -9.03 10.50 0.99
CA VAL A 152 -9.58 11.44 0.01
C VAL A 152 -10.32 10.68 -1.08
N HIS A 153 -11.52 11.13 -1.45
CA HIS A 153 -12.35 10.53 -2.49
C HIS A 153 -12.13 11.20 -3.87
N GLY A 154 -10.90 11.65 -4.13
CA GLY A 154 -10.54 12.47 -5.29
C GLY A 154 -10.40 11.67 -6.57
N GLY A 155 -11.43 11.68 -7.43
CA GLY A 155 -11.34 11.77 -8.89
C GLY A 155 -10.55 10.73 -9.69
N HIS A 156 -10.01 9.68 -9.09
CA HIS A 156 -9.49 8.55 -9.84
C HIS A 156 -10.62 7.54 -10.03
N GLU A 157 -11.11 7.43 -11.26
CA GLU A 157 -11.64 6.20 -11.82
C GLU A 157 -10.54 5.11 -11.83
N HIS A 158 -9.90 4.85 -10.71
CA HIS A 158 -9.39 3.54 -10.45
C HIS A 158 -10.62 2.71 -10.10
N GLY A 159 -11.19 2.11 -11.14
CA GLY A 159 -11.98 0.90 -11.02
C GLY A 159 -11.15 -0.17 -10.33
N CYS A 160 -10.95 -0.03 -9.02
CA CYS A 160 -10.95 -1.18 -8.15
C CYS A 160 -12.34 -1.78 -8.33
N GLY A 161 -12.42 -2.81 -9.16
CA GLY A 161 -13.50 -3.78 -9.14
C GLY A 161 -13.52 -4.47 -7.78
N CYS A 162 -13.87 -3.73 -6.73
CA CYS A 162 -14.46 -4.29 -5.54
C CYS A 162 -15.88 -4.69 -5.96
N GLY A 163 -15.99 -5.93 -6.46
CA GLY A 163 -17.26 -6.62 -6.51
C GLY A 163 -17.93 -6.46 -5.15
N GLY A 164 -19.12 -5.86 -5.17
CA GLY A 164 -19.91 -5.59 -3.98
C GLY A 164 -20.07 -6.86 -3.16
N HIS A 165 -19.62 -6.80 -1.91
CA HIS A 165 -20.19 -7.62 -0.88
C HIS A 165 -21.17 -6.73 -0.12
N ASP A 166 -22.40 -6.71 -0.63
CA ASP A 166 -23.56 -6.20 0.08
C ASP A 166 -23.64 -6.89 1.45
N HIS A 167 -23.38 -6.11 2.50
CA HIS A 167 -23.83 -6.43 3.84
C HIS A 167 -25.35 -6.39 3.85
N HIS A 168 -25.96 -7.57 3.87
CA HIS A 168 -27.31 -7.73 4.39
C HIS A 168 -27.23 -8.52 5.69
N ASP A 169 -27.35 -7.77 6.79
CA ASP A 169 -27.70 -8.28 8.10
C ASP A 169 -28.91 -9.22 8.01
N HIS A 170 -28.75 -10.48 8.42
CA HIS A 170 -29.85 -11.21 9.02
C HIS A 170 -29.36 -12.23 10.04
N GLU A 171 -29.94 -12.07 11.22
CA GLU A 171 -29.80 -12.85 12.44
C GLU A 171 -29.99 -14.36 12.24
N GLY A 172 -29.15 -15.17 12.90
CA GLY A 172 -29.61 -16.37 13.59
C GLY A 172 -29.23 -17.75 13.03
N CYS A 173 -28.75 -18.58 13.97
CA CYS A 173 -29.11 -19.99 14.16
C CYS A 173 -28.35 -21.09 13.38
N CYS A 174 -27.57 -21.86 14.15
CA CYS A 174 -27.34 -23.31 14.14
C CYS A 174 -27.73 -24.16 12.91
N GLY A 175 -26.81 -25.06 12.51
CA GLY A 175 -27.16 -26.38 11.98
C GLY A 175 -26.46 -26.75 10.67
N GLY A 176 -25.65 -27.81 10.70
CA GLY A 176 -24.97 -28.32 9.51
C GLY A 176 -25.91 -28.96 8.49
N HIS A 177 -25.41 -29.08 7.25
CA HIS A 177 -25.80 -30.16 6.35
C HIS A 177 -24.78 -30.30 5.21
N GLU A 178 -24.15 -31.48 5.14
CA GLU A 178 -23.50 -32.00 3.93
C GLU A 178 -24.54 -32.15 2.83
N HIS A 179 -24.21 -31.75 1.60
CA HIS A 179 -24.85 -32.25 0.38
C HIS A 179 -23.87 -32.24 -0.80
N ASP A 180 -23.30 -33.40 -1.08
CA ASP A 180 -22.86 -33.85 -2.39
C ASP A 180 -23.98 -33.69 -3.42
N HIS A 181 -23.73 -32.99 -4.54
CA HIS A 181 -24.45 -33.26 -5.79
C HIS A 181 -23.57 -33.00 -7.02
N HIS A 182 -23.07 -34.09 -7.59
CA HIS A 182 -22.70 -34.21 -8.99
C HIS A 182 -23.85 -33.74 -9.91
N HIS A 183 -23.57 -32.93 -10.92
CA HIS A 183 -24.31 -32.98 -12.18
C HIS A 183 -23.45 -32.61 -13.39
N HIS A 184 -23.66 -33.38 -14.46
CA HIS A 184 -22.86 -33.56 -15.66
C HIS A 184 -23.53 -32.87 -16.86
N HIS A 185 -22.72 -32.42 -17.82
CA HIS A 185 -22.98 -32.11 -19.25
C HIS A 185 -23.84 -30.91 -19.69
N GLY A 186 -23.29 -30.18 -20.69
CA GLY A 186 -24.07 -29.49 -21.73
C GLY A 186 -23.30 -28.48 -22.57
N HIS A 187 -22.63 -28.92 -23.64
CA HIS A 187 -22.08 -28.05 -24.71
C HIS A 187 -23.20 -27.33 -25.49
N GLY A 188 -22.95 -26.08 -25.92
CA GLY A 188 -23.71 -25.49 -27.03
C GLY A 188 -23.55 -23.99 -27.26
N GLY A 189 -22.87 -23.61 -28.36
CA GLY A 189 -23.35 -22.55 -29.25
C GLY A 189 -22.66 -21.17 -29.23
N CYS A 190 -21.67 -21.01 -30.11
CA CYS A 190 -21.19 -19.73 -30.64
C CYS A 190 -22.29 -19.03 -31.46
N GLY A 191 -22.44 -17.71 -31.32
CA GLY A 191 -23.31 -16.90 -32.18
C GLY A 191 -22.92 -15.42 -32.18
N CYS A 192 -22.05 -15.02 -33.10
CA CYS A 192 -21.75 -13.62 -33.42
C CYS A 192 -22.93 -12.97 -34.17
N GLY A 193 -23.32 -11.76 -33.80
CA GLY A 193 -24.28 -10.94 -34.55
C GLY A 193 -24.02 -9.45 -34.35
N GLY A 194 -23.52 -8.77 -35.40
CA GLY A 194 -23.29 -7.33 -35.43
C GLY A 194 -24.54 -6.52 -35.81
N HIS A 195 -24.51 -5.23 -35.49
CA HIS A 195 -25.37 -4.15 -36.00
C HIS A 195 -24.48 -2.90 -36.05
N HIS A 196 -24.14 -2.41 -37.26
CA HIS A 196 -24.80 -1.32 -38.01
C HIS A 196 -24.56 0.06 -37.40
#